data_AF-A0AAT9PDN5-F1
#
_entry.id   AF-A0AAT9PDN5-F1
#
_cell.length_a   1.000
_cell.length_b   1.000
_cell.length_c   1.000
_cell.angle_alpha   90.00
_cell.angle_beta   90.00
_cell.angle_gamma   90.00
#
_symmetry.space_group_name_H-M   'P 1'
#
loop_
_entity.id
_entity.type
_entity.pdbx_description
1 polymer ?
#
loop_
_entity_poly.entity_id
_entity_poly.type
_entity_poly.pdbx_seq_one_letter_code
_entity_poly.pdbx_strand_id
1 'polypeptide(L)'
;MSTRKKGFWSALFGTETKSSGSANTATERLKVIVASENRLNSRLTADRIEKMKREILEVVNKYVNGVQINDVNINHRHEDNLDVLEMNINLPDAK
;
A
#
# COMPACT_ATOMS: atom_id res chain seq x y z
N MET A 1 -12.57 -32.01 -8.72
CA MET A 1 -11.34 -31.36 -8.21
C MET A 1 -11.66 -29.90 -7.98
N SER A 2 -12.12 -29.51 -6.78
CA SER A 2 -12.51 -28.13 -6.49
C SER A 2 -11.26 -27.31 -6.19
N THR A 3 -10.86 -26.44 -7.11
CA THR A 3 -9.77 -25.48 -6.89
C THR A 3 -10.22 -24.50 -5.82
N ARG A 4 -9.58 -24.54 -4.65
CA ARG A 4 -9.76 -23.53 -3.60
C ARG A 4 -9.32 -22.18 -4.19
N LYS A 5 -10.25 -21.28 -4.47
CA LYS A 5 -9.93 -19.88 -4.74
C LYS A 5 -9.13 -19.37 -3.55
N LYS A 6 -7.88 -18.96 -3.77
CA LYS A 6 -7.07 -18.29 -2.73
C LYS A 6 -7.84 -17.05 -2.31
N GLY A 7 -8.08 -16.89 -1.00
CA GLY A 7 -8.81 -15.74 -0.48
C GLY A 7 -8.05 -14.44 -0.76
N PHE A 8 -8.78 -13.39 -1.10
CA PHE A 8 -8.29 -12.02 -1.35
C PHE A 8 -7.24 -11.57 -0.32
N TRP A 9 -7.51 -11.80 0.97
CA TRP A 9 -6.62 -11.45 2.06
C TRP A 9 -5.28 -12.20 2.04
N SER A 10 -5.26 -13.45 1.57
CA SER A 10 -4.03 -14.23 1.40
C SER A 10 -3.22 -13.78 0.19
N ALA A 11 -3.83 -13.15 -0.81
CA ALA A 11 -3.11 -12.57 -1.95
C ALA A 11 -2.48 -11.21 -1.61
N LEU A 12 -3.11 -10.47 -0.69
CA LEU A 12 -2.66 -9.12 -0.30
C LEU A 12 -1.67 -9.09 0.86
N PHE A 13 -1.81 -10.00 1.83
CA PHE A 13 -0.96 -10.12 3.01
C PHE A 13 -0.28 -11.49 3.12
N GLY A 14 -0.34 -12.30 2.05
CA GLY A 14 0.43 -13.54 1.98
C GLY A 14 1.90 -13.23 2.25
N THR A 15 2.47 -13.89 3.26
CA THR A 15 3.84 -13.66 3.71
C THR A 15 4.79 -13.93 2.56
N GLU A 16 5.38 -12.88 1.98
CA GLU A 16 6.67 -13.00 1.30
C GLU A 16 7.66 -13.45 2.38
N THR A 17 7.94 -14.76 2.42
CA THR A 17 8.98 -15.32 3.28
C THR A 17 10.28 -14.64 2.88
N LYS A 18 10.77 -13.72 3.72
CA LYS A 18 12.09 -13.10 3.61
C LYS A 18 13.11 -14.22 3.47
N SER A 19 13.56 -14.48 2.23
CA SER A 19 14.61 -15.45 1.96
C SER A 19 15.83 -15.05 2.76
N SER A 20 16.27 -15.96 3.61
CA SER A 20 17.44 -15.87 4.47
C SER A 20 18.71 -15.74 3.61
N GLY A 21 19.02 -14.51 3.21
CA GLY A 21 20.30 -14.12 2.63
C GLY A 21 20.90 -13.04 3.50
N SER A 22 22.04 -13.34 4.11
CA SER A 22 22.83 -12.43 4.95
C SER A 22 23.40 -11.27 4.13
N ALA A 23 22.54 -10.31 3.80
CA ALA A 23 22.85 -8.92 3.41
C ALA A 23 21.54 -8.09 3.49
N ASN A 24 20.72 -8.37 4.51
CA ASN A 24 19.44 -7.72 4.75
C ASN A 24 19.66 -6.34 5.40
N THR A 25 20.08 -5.36 4.61
CA THR A 25 19.62 -3.98 4.89
C THR A 25 18.18 -3.94 4.38
N ALA A 26 17.26 -4.54 5.14
CA ALA A 26 15.89 -4.68 4.71
C ALA A 26 15.21 -3.30 4.78
N THR A 27 15.01 -2.68 3.63
CA THR A 27 14.22 -1.45 3.54
C THR A 27 12.82 -1.73 4.09
N GLU A 28 12.47 -1.06 5.17
CA GLU A 28 11.16 -1.18 5.81
C GLU A 28 10.07 -0.55 4.91
N ARG A 29 8.88 -1.17 4.87
CA ARG A 29 7.77 -0.75 4.01
C ARG A 29 6.47 -0.66 4.79
N LEU A 30 5.75 0.46 4.65
CA LEU A 30 4.41 0.61 5.15
C LEU A 30 3.41 0.31 4.05
N LYS A 31 2.56 -0.71 4.25
CA LYS A 31 1.48 -1.09 3.33
C LYS A 31 0.13 -0.84 3.97
N VAL A 32 -0.73 -0.08 3.30
CA VAL A 32 -2.11 0.20 3.74
C VAL A 32 -3.07 -0.24 2.65
N ILE A 33 -4.12 -0.97 3.03
CA ILE A 33 -5.15 -1.44 2.09
C ILE A 33 -6.52 -1.04 2.62
N VAL A 34 -7.30 -0.39 1.78
CA VAL A 34 -8.68 -0.01 2.05
C VAL A 34 -9.58 -0.65 1.00
N ALA A 35 -10.56 -1.43 1.43
CA ALA A 35 -11.59 -2.00 0.56
C ALA A 35 -12.96 -1.46 0.97
N SER A 36 -13.78 -1.03 0.01
CA SER A 36 -15.11 -0.45 0.27
C SER A 36 -16.10 -0.84 -0.82
N GLU A 37 -17.35 -1.11 -0.45
CA GLU A 37 -18.36 -1.68 -1.35
C GLU A 37 -18.97 -0.71 -2.39
N ASN A 38 -18.83 0.61 -2.28
CA ASN A 38 -19.45 1.53 -3.27
C ASN A 38 -19.08 3.03 -3.12
N ARG A 39 -18.12 3.38 -2.27
CA ARG A 39 -17.92 4.79 -1.85
C ARG A 39 -16.62 5.42 -2.30
N LEU A 40 -15.69 4.64 -2.80
CA LEU A 40 -14.36 5.15 -3.12
C LEU A 40 -14.26 5.57 -4.58
N ASN A 41 -14.91 4.90 -5.52
CA ASN A 41 -14.77 5.21 -6.95
C ASN A 41 -15.09 6.67 -7.30
N SER A 42 -16.22 7.21 -6.83
CA SER A 42 -16.59 8.62 -7.02
C SER A 42 -15.73 9.61 -6.22
N ARG A 43 -14.96 9.12 -5.24
CA ARG A 43 -14.13 9.91 -4.34
C ARG A 43 -12.64 9.84 -4.65
N LEU A 44 -12.19 8.88 -5.45
CA LEU A 44 -10.79 8.67 -5.80
C LEU A 44 -10.49 9.21 -7.20
N THR A 45 -10.81 10.48 -7.42
CA THR A 45 -10.33 11.20 -8.61
C THR A 45 -8.81 11.35 -8.56
N ALA A 46 -8.15 11.48 -9.72
CA ALA A 46 -6.69 11.62 -9.79
C ALA A 46 -6.17 12.76 -8.89
N ASP A 47 -6.81 13.93 -8.94
CA ASP A 47 -6.44 15.08 -8.11
C ASP A 47 -6.55 14.80 -6.61
N ARG A 48 -7.56 14.02 -6.21
CA ARG A 48 -7.74 13.64 -4.79
C ARG A 48 -6.72 12.61 -4.35
N ILE A 49 -6.34 11.67 -5.22
CA ILE A 49 -5.26 10.73 -4.95
C ILE A 49 -3.94 11.49 -4.76
N GLU A 50 -3.63 12.44 -5.63
CA GLU A 50 -2.42 13.27 -5.49
C GLU A 50 -2.44 14.13 -4.22
N LYS A 51 -3.60 14.67 -3.84
CA LYS A 51 -3.77 15.37 -2.56
C LYS A 51 -3.54 14.42 -1.37
N MET A 52 -4.13 13.23 -1.40
CA MET A 52 -3.94 12.22 -0.35
C MET A 52 -2.48 11.80 -0.21
N LYS A 53 -1.75 11.63 -1.33
CA LYS A 53 -0.30 11.34 -1.27
C LYS A 53 0.45 12.41 -0.47
N ARG A 54 0.17 13.69 -0.72
CA ARG A 54 0.81 14.81 -0.01
C ARG A 54 0.45 14.84 1.48
N GLU A 55 -0.83 14.69 1.81
CA GLU A 55 -1.29 14.68 3.20
C GLU A 55 -0.67 13.51 3.99
N ILE A 56 -0.56 12.34 3.37
CA ILE A 56 0.04 11.17 4.01
C ILE A 56 1.56 11.35 4.14
N LEU A 57 2.22 11.91 3.12
CA LEU A 57 3.63 12.25 3.19
C LEU A 57 3.93 13.18 4.37
N GLU A 58 3.10 14.19 4.59
CA GLU A 58 3.21 15.11 5.72
C GLU A 58 3.05 14.39 7.06
N VAL A 59 2.09 13.46 7.17
CA VAL A 59 1.88 12.69 8.40
C VAL A 59 3.04 11.72 8.65
N VAL A 60 3.48 10.98 7.64
CA VAL A 60 4.57 10.01 7.76
C VAL A 60 5.88 10.72 8.14
N ASN A 61 6.19 11.86 7.51
CA ASN A 61 7.40 12.63 7.82
C ASN A 61 7.42 13.21 9.24
N LYS A 62 6.30 13.24 9.98
CA LYS A 62 6.32 13.56 11.42
C LYS A 62 7.00 12.49 12.26
N TYR A 63 7.07 11.25 11.76
CA TYR A 63 7.58 10.10 12.50
C TYR A 63 8.79 9.44 11.82
N VAL A 64 8.91 9.55 10.50
CA VAL A 64 10.00 8.98 9.71
C VAL A 64 10.55 10.03 8.77
N ASN A 65 11.75 10.54 9.07
CA ASN A 65 12.37 11.59 8.27
C ASN A 65 12.83 11.08 6.91
N GLY A 66 12.56 11.85 5.85
CA GLY A 66 13.20 11.68 4.55
C GLY A 66 12.38 10.93 3.51
N VAL A 67 11.11 10.61 3.80
CA VAL A 67 10.18 10.05 2.80
C VAL A 67 9.86 11.13 1.77
N GLN A 68 9.93 10.80 0.48
CA GLN A 68 9.59 11.68 -0.64
C GLN A 68 8.28 11.24 -1.31
N ILE A 69 7.71 12.13 -2.13
CA ILE A 69 6.47 11.83 -2.86
C ILE A 69 6.59 10.60 -3.77
N ASN A 70 7.79 10.36 -4.33
CA ASN A 70 8.08 9.23 -5.20
C ASN A 70 8.18 7.90 -4.44
N ASP A 71 8.32 7.95 -3.11
CA ASP A 71 8.33 6.75 -2.26
C ASP A 71 6.92 6.27 -1.93
N VAL A 72 5.89 7.05 -2.28
CA VAL A 72 4.47 6.75 -2.04
C VAL A 72 3.81 6.29 -3.35
N ASN A 73 3.52 4.99 -3.43
CA ASN A 73 2.74 4.42 -4.52
C ASN A 73 1.30 4.18 -4.05
N ILE A 74 0.31 4.61 -4.84
CA ILE A 74 -1.11 4.34 -4.62
C ILE A 74 -1.67 3.69 -5.86
N ASN A 75 -2.26 2.51 -5.70
CA ASN A 75 -2.98 1.79 -6.73
C ASN A 75 -4.45 1.67 -6.34
N HIS A 76 -5.34 2.02 -7.27
CA HIS A 76 -6.78 1.83 -7.12
C HIS A 76 -7.23 0.76 -8.11
N ARG A 77 -7.93 -0.26 -7.63
CA ARG A 77 -8.48 -1.36 -8.43
C ARG A 77 -9.95 -1.55 -8.07
N HIS A 78 -10.75 -1.90 -9.06
CA HIS A 78 -12.14 -2.30 -8.86
C HIS A 78 -12.23 -3.82 -9.07
N GLU A 79 -12.72 -4.54 -8.07
CA GLU A 79 -12.86 -6.00 -8.10
C GLU A 79 -14.26 -6.39 -7.59
N ASP A 80 -15.04 -7.04 -8.46
CA ASP A 80 -16.47 -7.34 -8.25
C ASP A 80 -17.28 -6.09 -7.85
N ASN A 81 -17.69 -5.99 -6.58
CA ASN A 81 -18.43 -4.86 -6.01
C ASN A 81 -17.56 -4.09 -4.99
N LEU A 82 -16.23 -4.24 -5.02
CA LEU A 82 -15.31 -3.59 -4.10
C LEU A 82 -14.39 -2.64 -4.84
N ASP A 83 -14.30 -1.41 -4.33
CA ASP A 83 -13.21 -0.50 -4.62
C ASP A 83 -12.07 -0.77 -3.65
N VAL A 84 -10.90 -1.09 -4.17
CA VAL A 84 -9.70 -1.40 -3.39
C VAL A 84 -8.62 -0.36 -3.67
N LEU A 85 -8.22 0.37 -2.63
CA LEU A 85 -7.07 1.27 -2.65
C LEU A 85 -5.93 0.61 -1.88
N GLU A 86 -4.84 0.35 -2.59
CA GLU A 86 -3.59 -0.16 -2.05
C GLU A 86 -2.56 0.96 -2.05
N MET A 87 -1.91 1.19 -0.90
CA MET A 87 -0.86 2.16 -0.73
C MET A 87 0.39 1.48 -0.22
N ASN A 88 1.51 1.78 -0.85
CA ASN A 88 2.83 1.29 -0.48
C ASN A 88 3.77 2.49 -0.29
N ILE A 89 4.39 2.58 0.88
CA ILE A 89 5.37 3.62 1.20
C ILE A 89 6.70 2.95 1.52
N ASN A 90 7.74 3.26 0.74
CA ASN A 90 9.10 2.86 1.07
C ASN A 90 9.63 3.81 2.14
N LEU A 91 10.08 3.26 3.27
CA LEU A 91 10.68 4.05 4.33
C LEU A 91 12.20 4.08 4.13
N PRO A 92 12.86 5.23 4.33
CA PRO A 92 14.31 5.28 4.33
C PRO A 92 14.86 4.48 5.53
N ASP A 93 16.08 3.99 5.39
CA ASP A 93 16.76 3.30 6.49
C ASP A 93 16.88 4.26 7.69
N ALA A 94 16.54 3.74 8.87
CA ALA A 94 16.82 4.42 10.12
C ALA A 94 18.35 4.50 10.28
N LYS A 95 18.91 5.68 10.08
CA LYS A 95 20.31 5.97 10.46
C LYS A 95 20.47 5.99 11.96
#